data_AF-A0A963A5J5-F1
#
_entry.id   AF-A0A963A5J5-F1
#
_cell.length_a   1.000
_cell.length_b   1.000
_cell.length_c   1.000
_cell.angle_alpha   90.00
_cell.angle_beta   90.00
_cell.angle_gamma   90.00
#
_symmetry.space_group_name_H-M   'P 1'
#
loop_
_entity.id
_entity.type
_entity.pdbx_description
1 polymer ?
#
loop_
_entity_poly.entity_id
_entity_poly.type
_entity_poly.pdbx_seq_one_letter_code
_entity_poly.pdbx_strand_id
1 'polypeptide(L)'
;MRTIAGLMLLPVCVAVAWAEAPAPLPVKLFEQRTEGERSPLANVRVLIGSRFATTDSAGVALFEGIPAGSYRLSVEQPDYQRLVQQIQLPEGARQALDLTLTPAATAQWSGRVESVGAGVPVAGVSLVLTPLAVASALSGTAHTVSSWDGRFEINDLPVGRYQLHATAPGYLAYSRALDVVASDNSRQAVYEAPQIDGVALDLCREWGQNCGKPAADLFCRRQGFLEAGDLRVEKDTPPTRIITSNALCESGGCDRISWINCVGDLQQQVLQLQPESTRVAQSLEVVDRVTGRAIAGARVTLAENWPNGVIAEAVSDSAGRLRFPALQIGDANPLDGAGRVQISRRRVTARVEATNYE
;
A
#
# COMPACT_ATOMS: atom_id res chain seq x y z
N MET A 1 -46.62 55.45 79.08
CA MET A 1 -46.31 56.00 77.75
C MET A 1 -45.38 55.02 77.04
N ARG A 2 -45.56 54.92 75.72
CA ARG A 2 -45.00 53.96 74.75
C ARG A 2 -43.48 53.78 74.79
N THR A 3 -43.02 52.57 74.44
CA THR A 3 -42.01 52.36 73.38
C THR A 3 -42.14 50.93 72.83
N ILE A 4 -42.56 50.83 71.57
CA ILE A 4 -42.63 49.60 70.78
C ILE A 4 -41.24 49.37 70.18
N ALA A 5 -40.67 48.19 70.40
CA ALA A 5 -39.41 47.76 69.78
C ALA A 5 -39.67 47.44 68.30
N GLY A 6 -39.09 48.25 67.40
CA GLY A 6 -39.13 48.02 65.96
C GLY A 6 -38.15 46.92 65.57
N LEU A 7 -38.68 45.77 65.14
CA LEU A 7 -37.92 44.69 64.52
C LEU A 7 -37.50 45.13 63.10
N MET A 8 -36.23 45.47 62.91
CA MET A 8 -35.66 45.74 61.58
C MET A 8 -35.50 44.42 60.82
N LEU A 9 -36.37 44.19 59.83
CA LEU A 9 -36.16 43.20 58.78
C LEU A 9 -35.15 43.75 57.78
N LEU A 10 -33.90 43.25 57.83
CA LEU A 10 -32.90 43.46 56.78
C LEU A 10 -33.28 42.59 55.57
N PRO A 11 -33.48 43.14 54.37
CA PRO A 11 -33.67 42.33 53.18
C PRO A 11 -32.36 41.63 52.85
N VAL A 12 -32.37 40.28 52.87
CA VAL A 12 -31.29 39.48 52.29
C VAL A 12 -31.37 39.66 50.77
N CYS A 13 -30.57 40.58 50.24
CA CYS A 13 -30.39 40.72 48.81
C CYS A 13 -29.55 39.52 48.33
N VAL A 14 -30.21 38.50 47.78
CA VAL A 14 -29.50 37.44 47.04
C VAL A 14 -29.01 38.05 45.74
N ALA A 15 -27.75 38.48 45.71
CA ALA A 15 -27.08 38.80 44.47
C ALA A 15 -26.91 37.49 43.69
N VAL A 16 -27.82 37.22 42.75
CA VAL A 16 -27.57 36.23 41.72
C VAL A 16 -26.48 36.83 40.83
N ALA A 17 -25.23 36.44 41.08
CA ALA A 17 -24.15 36.71 40.14
C ALA A 17 -24.46 35.94 38.86
N TRP A 18 -24.92 36.64 37.84
CA TRP A 18 -25.01 36.06 36.50
C TRP A 18 -23.58 35.75 36.08
N ALA A 19 -23.24 34.46 35.94
CA ALA A 19 -21.98 34.08 35.34
C ALA A 19 -21.95 34.71 33.94
N GLU A 20 -20.96 35.58 33.71
CA GLU A 20 -20.82 36.30 32.46
C GLU A 20 -20.68 35.27 31.32
N ALA A 21 -21.46 35.45 30.25
CA ALA A 21 -21.50 34.48 29.16
C ALA A 21 -20.07 34.28 28.61
N PRO A 22 -19.61 33.04 28.38
CA PRO A 22 -18.25 32.80 27.92
C PRO A 22 -17.98 33.57 26.62
N ALA A 23 -16.86 34.28 26.57
CA ALA A 23 -16.49 35.02 25.36
C ALA A 23 -16.35 34.05 24.16
N PRO A 24 -16.69 34.52 22.95
CA PRO A 24 -16.48 33.74 21.74
C PRO A 24 -14.99 33.38 21.60
N LEU A 25 -14.73 32.18 21.09
CA LEU A 25 -13.38 31.68 20.81
C LEU A 25 -13.19 31.58 19.29
N PRO A 26 -12.43 32.51 18.69
CA PRO A 26 -11.97 32.36 17.30
C PRO A 26 -10.87 31.29 17.24
N VAL A 27 -10.99 30.37 16.29
CA VAL A 27 -9.96 29.39 15.95
C VAL A 27 -9.58 29.60 14.49
N LYS A 28 -8.33 29.94 14.20
CA LYS A 28 -7.84 30.17 12.86
C LYS A 28 -6.99 28.99 12.40
N LEU A 29 -7.33 28.40 11.25
CA LEU A 29 -6.58 27.30 10.66
C LEU A 29 -5.74 27.75 9.49
N PHE A 30 -4.53 27.22 9.46
CA PHE A 30 -3.59 27.38 8.38
C PHE A 30 -3.10 26.03 7.88
N GLU A 31 -2.73 25.96 6.61
CA GLU A 31 -1.90 24.90 6.05
C GLU A 31 -0.43 25.27 6.22
N GLN A 32 0.39 24.30 6.63
CA GLN A 32 1.83 24.41 6.57
C GLN A 32 2.30 24.28 5.12
N ARG A 33 2.88 25.35 4.56
CA ARG A 33 3.56 25.33 3.26
C ARG A 33 5.07 25.17 3.43
N THR A 34 5.76 24.92 2.32
CA THR A 34 7.22 24.97 2.24
C THR A 34 7.73 26.34 2.70
N GLU A 35 8.93 26.40 3.29
CA GLU A 35 9.57 27.66 3.77
C GLU A 35 8.85 28.40 4.91
N GLY A 36 7.91 27.75 5.62
CA GLY A 36 7.28 28.29 6.83
C GLY A 36 6.14 29.28 6.57
N GLU A 37 5.76 29.47 5.30
CA GLU A 37 4.58 30.23 4.91
C GLU A 37 3.30 29.49 5.33
N ARG A 38 2.24 30.25 5.62
CA ARG A 38 0.94 29.74 6.10
C ARG A 38 -0.18 30.30 5.25
N SER A 39 -1.02 29.42 4.69
CA SER A 39 -2.24 29.82 3.97
C SER A 39 -3.47 29.51 4.82
N PRO A 40 -4.47 30.41 4.90
CA PRO A 40 -5.71 30.11 5.61
C PRO A 40 -6.46 28.94 4.96
N LEU A 41 -7.07 28.08 5.78
CA LEU A 41 -7.86 26.93 5.32
C LEU A 41 -9.35 27.13 5.57
N ALA A 42 -10.12 27.24 4.49
CA ALA A 42 -11.58 27.34 4.53
C ALA A 42 -12.27 25.97 4.52
N ASN A 43 -13.51 25.91 4.98
CA ASN A 43 -14.36 24.72 5.00
C ASN A 43 -13.81 23.53 5.81
N VAL A 44 -12.93 23.80 6.79
CA VAL A 44 -12.39 22.78 7.68
C VAL A 44 -13.22 22.69 8.95
N ARG A 45 -13.63 21.48 9.31
CA ARG A 45 -14.39 21.22 10.54
C ARG A 45 -13.45 21.10 11.74
N VAL A 46 -13.58 22.01 12.70
CA VAL A 46 -12.89 21.96 13.99
C VAL A 46 -13.84 21.42 15.05
N LEU A 47 -13.36 20.52 15.91
CA LEU A 47 -14.10 20.01 17.05
C LEU A 47 -13.43 20.45 18.36
N ILE A 48 -14.22 20.89 19.33
CA ILE A 48 -13.81 21.15 20.71
C ILE A 48 -14.80 20.44 21.63
N GLY A 49 -14.36 19.35 22.26
CA GLY A 49 -15.27 18.45 22.99
C GLY A 49 -16.34 17.89 22.05
N SER A 50 -17.61 18.14 22.35
CA SER A 50 -18.76 17.72 21.52
C SER A 50 -19.25 18.80 20.55
N ARG A 51 -18.65 20.00 20.56
CA ARG A 51 -19.04 21.13 19.71
C ARG A 51 -18.18 21.15 18.45
N PHE A 52 -18.73 21.66 17.36
CA PHE A 52 -17.98 21.87 16.13
C PHE A 52 -18.29 23.23 15.50
N ALA A 53 -17.34 23.74 14.73
CA ALA A 53 -17.50 24.89 13.86
C ALA A 53 -16.69 24.65 12.58
N THR A 54 -17.08 25.29 11.50
CA THR A 54 -16.40 25.19 10.20
C THR A 54 -15.71 26.51 9.88
N THR A 55 -14.50 26.46 9.35
CA THR A 55 -13.76 27.66 8.99
C THR A 55 -14.36 28.37 7.77
N ASP A 56 -14.38 29.70 7.81
CA ASP A 56 -14.79 30.56 6.70
C ASP A 56 -13.67 30.76 5.66
N SER A 57 -13.88 31.65 4.68
CA SER A 57 -12.89 31.97 3.64
C SER A 57 -11.60 32.62 4.17
N ALA A 58 -11.62 33.18 5.38
CA ALA A 58 -10.45 33.71 6.06
C ALA A 58 -9.76 32.65 6.96
N GLY A 59 -10.27 31.43 6.96
CA GLY A 59 -9.77 30.31 7.76
C GLY A 59 -10.21 30.35 9.23
N VAL A 60 -11.24 31.12 9.57
CA VAL A 60 -11.69 31.33 10.96
C VAL A 60 -12.94 30.51 11.26
N ALA A 61 -12.90 29.73 12.33
CA ALA A 61 -14.06 29.06 12.93
C ALA A 61 -14.38 29.72 14.27
N LEU A 62 -15.63 30.16 14.46
CA LEU A 62 -16.07 30.84 15.68
C LEU A 62 -16.85 29.88 16.58
N PHE A 63 -16.41 29.75 17.83
CA PHE A 63 -17.11 28.98 18.85
C PHE A 63 -17.73 29.88 19.92
N GLU A 64 -19.03 29.75 20.14
CA GLU A 64 -19.75 30.52 21.15
C GLU A 64 -20.23 29.63 22.30
N GLY A 65 -20.26 30.21 23.51
CA GLY A 65 -20.84 29.56 24.69
C GLY A 65 -20.13 28.27 25.12
N ILE A 66 -18.84 28.11 24.83
CA ILE A 66 -18.03 27.04 25.43
C ILE A 66 -17.67 27.48 26.85
N PRO A 67 -18.02 26.74 27.91
CA PRO A 67 -17.59 27.07 29.29
C PRO A 67 -16.06 27.07 29.45
N ALA A 68 -15.58 27.63 30.56
CA ALA A 68 -14.18 27.46 30.94
C ALA A 68 -13.90 26.00 31.35
N GLY A 69 -12.72 25.49 31.05
CA GLY A 69 -12.36 24.10 31.35
C GLY A 69 -11.33 23.51 30.39
N SER A 70 -11.02 22.23 30.61
CA SER A 70 -10.12 21.45 29.75
C SER A 70 -10.92 20.76 28.65
N TYR A 71 -10.48 20.93 27.41
CA TYR A 71 -11.13 20.34 26.25
C TYR A 71 -10.12 19.63 25.35
N ARG A 72 -10.60 18.58 24.70
CA ARG A 72 -9.92 17.99 23.54
C ARG A 72 -10.34 18.78 22.30
N LEU A 73 -9.37 19.41 21.64
CA LEU A 73 -9.51 19.97 20.31
C LEU A 73 -9.06 18.93 19.29
N SER A 74 -9.82 18.73 18.22
CA SER A 74 -9.41 17.86 17.12
C SER A 74 -9.85 18.39 15.76
N VAL A 75 -9.01 18.18 14.77
CA VAL A 75 -9.28 18.45 13.36
C VAL A 75 -8.93 17.20 12.56
N GLU A 76 -9.90 16.70 11.79
CA GLU A 76 -9.74 15.59 10.87
C GLU A 76 -10.14 16.08 9.48
N GLN A 77 -9.13 16.46 8.70
CA GLN A 77 -9.30 16.99 7.35
C GLN A 77 -8.65 16.03 6.35
N PRO A 78 -9.34 15.64 5.26
CA PRO A 78 -8.75 14.86 4.16
C PRO A 78 -7.41 15.45 3.70
N ASP A 79 -6.44 14.59 3.42
CA ASP A 79 -5.08 14.95 2.94
C ASP A 79 -4.16 15.63 3.98
N TYR A 80 -4.59 15.75 5.24
CA TYR A 80 -3.78 16.28 6.33
C TYR A 80 -3.54 15.24 7.43
N GLN A 81 -2.50 15.47 8.23
CA GLN A 81 -2.31 14.74 9.47
C GLN A 81 -3.40 15.09 10.48
N ARG A 82 -3.84 14.10 11.25
CA ARG A 82 -4.78 14.30 12.35
C ARG A 82 -4.16 15.25 13.39
N LEU A 83 -4.83 16.38 13.64
CA LEU A 83 -4.47 17.28 14.72
C LEU A 83 -5.33 16.96 15.95
N VAL A 84 -4.69 16.65 17.09
CA VAL A 84 -5.35 16.52 18.38
C VAL A 84 -4.55 17.26 19.44
N GLN A 85 -5.18 18.15 20.19
CA GLN A 85 -4.56 18.92 21.27
C GLN A 85 -5.47 18.94 22.51
N GLN A 86 -4.86 18.94 23.70
CA GLN A 86 -5.56 19.31 24.93
C GLN A 86 -5.42 20.82 25.10
N ILE A 87 -6.54 21.52 25.21
CA ILE A 87 -6.58 22.97 25.39
C ILE A 87 -7.25 23.32 26.72
N GLN A 88 -6.78 24.39 27.35
CA GLN A 88 -7.40 24.95 28.54
C GLN A 88 -8.06 26.28 28.16
N LEU A 89 -9.37 26.37 28.34
CA LEU A 89 -10.12 27.61 28.07
C LEU A 89 -10.35 28.36 29.39
N PRO A 90 -9.86 29.60 29.52
CA PRO A 90 -10.12 30.42 30.70
C PRO A 90 -11.57 30.93 30.74
N GLU A 91 -11.97 31.42 31.92
CA GLU A 91 -13.17 32.24 32.10
C GLU A 91 -12.99 33.62 31.47
N GLY A 92 -14.09 34.23 31.02
CA GLY A 92 -14.07 35.57 30.43
C GLY A 92 -13.43 35.61 29.04
N ALA A 93 -12.62 36.65 28.79
CA ALA A 93 -12.04 36.95 27.49
C ALA A 93 -11.02 35.90 27.02
N ARG A 94 -11.05 35.58 25.72
CA ARG A 94 -10.22 34.54 25.11
C ARG A 94 -9.43 35.08 23.94
N GLN A 95 -8.20 34.62 23.81
CA GLN A 95 -7.37 34.88 22.63
C GLN A 95 -7.74 33.89 21.51
N ALA A 96 -7.51 34.32 20.27
CA ALA A 96 -7.67 33.43 19.13
C ALA A 96 -6.65 32.28 19.21
N LEU A 97 -7.08 31.08 18.81
CA LEU A 97 -6.21 29.92 18.69
C LEU A 97 -5.78 29.75 17.24
N ASP A 98 -4.47 29.82 16.99
CA ASP A 98 -3.90 29.56 15.68
C ASP A 98 -3.48 28.08 15.60
N LEU A 99 -4.08 27.36 14.66
CA LEU A 99 -3.78 25.95 14.39
C LEU A 99 -3.15 25.83 13.00
N THR A 100 -2.16 24.96 12.87
CA THR A 100 -1.52 24.65 11.60
C THR A 100 -1.69 23.17 11.31
N LEU A 101 -2.30 22.84 10.17
CA LEU A 101 -2.38 21.47 9.67
C LEU A 101 -1.17 21.18 8.79
N THR A 102 -0.56 20.02 9.01
CA THR A 102 0.52 19.51 8.17
C THR A 102 -0.07 18.55 7.14
N PRO A 103 0.21 18.73 5.83
CA PRO A 103 -0.20 17.77 4.81
C PRO A 103 0.27 16.35 5.14
N ALA A 104 -0.58 15.36 4.88
CA ALA A 104 -0.23 13.95 5.01
C ALA A 104 0.53 13.51 3.76
N ALA A 105 1.75 13.02 3.93
CA ALA A 105 2.50 12.40 2.84
C ALA A 105 1.84 11.07 2.44
N THR A 106 1.76 10.82 1.15
CA THR A 106 1.40 9.53 0.56
C THR A 106 2.59 8.95 -0.20
N ALA A 107 2.56 7.65 -0.41
CA ALA A 107 3.55 6.95 -1.21
C ALA A 107 2.86 5.89 -2.07
N GLN A 108 3.51 5.55 -3.17
CA GLN A 108 3.13 4.41 -3.99
C GLN A 108 3.81 3.15 -3.46
N TRP A 109 3.03 2.17 -3.02
CA TRP A 109 3.54 0.91 -2.51
C TRP A 109 3.31 -0.21 -3.54
N SER A 110 4.39 -0.77 -4.07
CA SER A 110 4.34 -1.79 -5.12
C SER A 110 5.37 -2.89 -4.92
N GLY A 111 5.14 -4.04 -5.56
CA GLY A 111 6.00 -5.19 -5.42
C GLY A 111 5.55 -6.39 -6.25
N ARG A 112 6.11 -7.55 -5.91
CA ARG A 112 5.78 -8.85 -6.51
C ARG A 112 5.58 -9.89 -5.42
N VAL A 113 4.66 -10.81 -5.66
CA VAL A 113 4.46 -12.01 -4.83
C VAL A 113 5.01 -13.23 -5.56
N GLU A 114 5.82 -14.03 -4.87
CA GLU A 114 6.46 -15.22 -5.39
C GLU A 114 6.28 -16.41 -4.45
N SER A 115 6.34 -17.61 -5.02
CA SER A 115 6.28 -18.87 -4.29
C SER A 115 7.68 -19.29 -3.86
N VAL A 116 7.87 -19.57 -2.57
CA VAL A 116 9.15 -20.06 -2.03
C VAL A 116 9.57 -21.34 -2.76
N GLY A 117 10.85 -21.42 -3.12
CA GLY A 117 11.47 -22.59 -3.76
C GLY A 117 11.33 -22.60 -5.28
N ALA A 118 10.13 -22.32 -5.81
CA ALA A 118 9.91 -22.24 -7.25
C ALA A 118 10.32 -20.89 -7.86
N GLY A 119 10.30 -19.80 -7.07
CA GLY A 119 10.59 -18.44 -7.53
C GLY A 119 9.59 -17.93 -8.57
N VAL A 120 8.43 -18.58 -8.67
CA VAL A 120 7.39 -18.24 -9.64
C VAL A 120 6.40 -17.24 -9.08
N PRO A 121 5.86 -16.33 -9.92
CA PRO A 121 4.86 -15.38 -9.49
C PRO A 121 3.59 -16.07 -8.98
N VAL A 122 3.02 -15.54 -7.89
CA VAL A 122 1.74 -16.01 -7.35
C VAL A 122 0.67 -14.97 -7.67
N ALA A 123 -0.27 -15.36 -8.53
CA ALA A 123 -1.40 -14.52 -8.94
C ALA A 123 -2.58 -14.64 -7.97
N GLY A 124 -3.41 -13.60 -7.89
CA GLY A 124 -4.64 -13.61 -7.13
C GLY A 124 -4.45 -13.57 -5.60
N VAL A 125 -3.27 -13.16 -5.13
CA VAL A 125 -2.99 -13.02 -3.69
C VAL A 125 -3.73 -11.79 -3.19
N SER A 126 -4.59 -11.96 -2.18
CA SER A 126 -5.26 -10.84 -1.50
C SER A 126 -4.28 -10.21 -0.52
N LEU A 127 -3.90 -8.95 -0.74
CA LEU A 127 -3.05 -8.18 0.15
C LEU A 127 -3.89 -7.14 0.89
N VAL A 128 -3.80 -7.15 2.21
CA VAL A 128 -4.52 -6.26 3.12
C VAL A 128 -3.53 -5.55 4.02
N LEU A 129 -3.51 -4.23 4.01
CA LEU A 129 -2.70 -3.42 4.91
C LEU A 129 -3.59 -2.71 5.92
N THR A 130 -3.50 -3.13 7.18
CA THR A 130 -4.22 -2.50 8.29
C THR A 130 -3.33 -1.46 8.97
N PRO A 131 -3.77 -0.19 9.12
CA PRO A 131 -3.00 0.83 9.82
C PRO A 131 -2.65 0.41 11.25
N LEU A 132 -1.36 0.51 11.62
CA LEU A 132 -0.88 0.37 13.00
C LEU A 132 -0.50 1.72 13.60
N ALA A 133 0.17 2.57 12.82
CA ALA A 133 0.53 3.93 13.21
C ALA A 133 0.62 4.82 11.96
N VAL A 134 -0.48 5.47 11.63
CA VAL A 134 -0.60 6.36 10.45
C VAL A 134 -1.11 7.71 10.94
N ALA A 135 -0.38 8.78 10.59
CA ALA A 135 -0.70 10.13 11.05
C ALA A 135 -1.84 10.79 10.26
N SER A 136 -2.09 10.35 9.01
CA SER A 136 -3.17 10.88 8.18
C SER A 136 -4.53 10.83 8.88
N ALA A 137 -5.31 11.90 8.74
CA ALA A 137 -6.68 11.99 9.26
C ALA A 137 -7.60 10.95 8.59
N LEU A 138 -7.36 10.65 7.31
CA LEU A 138 -8.01 9.56 6.60
C LEU A 138 -7.04 8.37 6.52
N SER A 139 -7.08 7.52 7.53
CA SER A 139 -6.37 6.23 7.53
C SER A 139 -7.38 5.10 7.54
N GLY A 140 -7.33 4.23 6.54
CA GLY A 140 -8.17 3.04 6.43
C GLY A 140 -7.37 1.81 6.03
N THR A 141 -7.99 0.64 6.09
CA THR A 141 -7.42 -0.58 5.55
C THR A 141 -7.29 -0.46 4.03
N ALA A 142 -6.09 -0.67 3.51
CA ALA A 142 -5.83 -0.70 2.08
C ALA A 142 -5.86 -2.14 1.56
N HIS A 143 -6.31 -2.31 0.32
CA HIS A 143 -6.47 -3.62 -0.31
C HIS A 143 -5.92 -3.60 -1.73
N THR A 144 -5.25 -4.67 -2.13
CA THR A 144 -4.87 -4.91 -3.53
C THR A 144 -4.78 -6.42 -3.79
N VAL A 145 -4.72 -6.80 -5.06
CA VAL A 145 -4.59 -8.20 -5.47
C VAL A 145 -3.43 -8.33 -6.44
N SER A 146 -2.61 -9.37 -6.28
CA SER A 146 -1.53 -9.61 -7.23
C SER A 146 -2.06 -10.04 -8.61
N SER A 147 -1.49 -9.46 -9.65
CA SER A 147 -1.79 -9.77 -11.06
C SER A 147 -1.25 -11.14 -11.47
N TRP A 148 -1.50 -11.54 -12.71
CA TRP A 148 -1.06 -12.82 -13.29
C TRP A 148 0.48 -13.00 -13.27
N ASP A 149 1.23 -11.90 -13.33
CA ASP A 149 2.69 -11.89 -13.21
C ASP A 149 3.15 -11.66 -11.76
N GLY A 150 2.25 -11.80 -10.78
CA GLY A 150 2.53 -11.67 -9.36
C GLY A 150 2.72 -10.23 -8.88
N ARG A 151 2.64 -9.22 -9.77
CA ARG A 151 2.82 -7.81 -9.39
C ARG A 151 1.59 -7.25 -8.67
N PHE A 152 1.82 -6.33 -7.75
CA PHE A 152 0.76 -5.56 -7.09
C PHE A 152 1.17 -4.09 -6.93
N GLU A 153 0.18 -3.22 -6.78
CA GLU A 153 0.37 -1.79 -6.57
C GLU A 153 -0.76 -1.23 -5.70
N ILE A 154 -0.42 -0.26 -4.86
CA ILE A 154 -1.33 0.61 -4.11
C ILE A 154 -0.81 2.04 -4.30
N ASN A 155 -1.65 2.91 -4.84
CA ASN A 155 -1.38 4.32 -5.01
C ASN A 155 -1.91 5.11 -3.81
N ASP A 156 -1.31 6.29 -3.58
CA ASP A 156 -1.75 7.25 -2.57
C ASP A 156 -1.88 6.64 -1.16
N LEU A 157 -1.02 5.68 -0.82
CA LEU A 157 -1.03 5.04 0.49
C LEU A 157 -0.39 5.99 1.51
N PRO A 158 -1.10 6.42 2.58
CA PRO A 158 -0.52 7.31 3.56
C PRO A 158 0.75 6.72 4.18
N VAL A 159 1.73 7.58 4.39
CA VAL A 159 2.98 7.21 5.06
C VAL A 159 2.68 6.83 6.51
N GLY A 160 3.26 5.71 6.95
CA GLY A 160 3.08 5.18 8.29
C GLY A 160 3.33 3.69 8.38
N ARG A 161 3.07 3.13 9.56
CA ARG A 161 3.27 1.71 9.84
C ARG A 161 1.97 0.93 9.65
N TYR A 162 2.08 -0.21 8.96
CA TYR A 162 0.96 -1.09 8.63
C TYR A 162 1.25 -2.54 9.03
N GLN A 163 0.21 -3.29 9.34
CA GLN A 163 0.23 -4.75 9.35
C GLN A 163 -0.21 -5.24 7.97
N LEU A 164 0.70 -5.88 7.25
CA LEU A 164 0.40 -6.57 6.01
C LEU A 164 -0.10 -7.98 6.33
N HIS A 165 -1.21 -8.36 5.72
CA HIS A 165 -1.70 -9.72 5.62
C HIS A 165 -1.85 -10.09 4.15
N ALA A 166 -1.28 -11.23 3.75
CA ALA A 166 -1.42 -11.76 2.40
C ALA A 166 -1.95 -13.19 2.44
N THR A 167 -2.98 -13.47 1.64
CA THR A 167 -3.64 -14.78 1.59
C THR A 167 -3.87 -15.23 0.15
N ALA A 168 -3.64 -16.52 -0.09
CA ALA A 168 -3.91 -17.18 -1.36
C ALA A 168 -4.22 -18.67 -1.13
N PRO A 169 -5.10 -19.30 -1.94
CA PRO A 169 -5.38 -20.72 -1.82
C PRO A 169 -4.13 -21.60 -1.98
N GLY A 170 -3.97 -22.60 -1.10
CA GLY A 170 -2.81 -23.51 -1.12
C GLY A 170 -1.51 -22.93 -0.56
N TYR A 171 -1.55 -21.73 0.03
CA TYR A 171 -0.42 -21.10 0.69
C TYR A 171 -0.73 -20.83 2.16
N LEU A 172 0.31 -20.89 2.99
CA LEU A 172 0.21 -20.43 4.37
C LEU A 172 -0.02 -18.92 4.39
N ALA A 173 -0.87 -18.46 5.30
CA ALA A 173 -1.12 -17.03 5.49
C ALA A 173 0.19 -16.31 5.84
N TYR A 174 0.48 -15.24 5.11
CA TYR A 174 1.65 -14.41 5.36
C TYR A 174 1.25 -13.17 6.15
N SER A 175 2.03 -12.81 7.17
CA SER A 175 1.79 -11.60 7.94
C SER A 175 3.09 -10.94 8.42
N ARG A 176 3.18 -9.62 8.27
CA ARG A 176 4.36 -8.83 8.66
C ARG A 176 3.98 -7.38 8.89
N ALA A 177 4.58 -6.74 9.90
CA ALA A 177 4.55 -5.28 10.03
C ALA A 177 5.58 -4.64 9.08
N LEU A 178 5.19 -3.58 8.38
CA LEU A 178 6.05 -2.80 7.49
C LEU A 178 5.81 -1.31 7.63
N ASP A 179 6.83 -0.53 7.29
CA ASP A 179 6.76 0.92 7.23
C ASP A 179 6.61 1.33 5.77
N VAL A 180 5.52 2.04 5.47
CA VAL A 180 5.32 2.78 4.22
C VAL A 180 5.95 4.14 4.47
N VAL A 181 7.09 4.38 3.82
CA VAL A 181 7.81 5.64 3.91
C VAL A 181 7.50 6.50 2.70
N ALA A 182 7.58 7.82 2.86
CA ALA A 182 7.62 8.71 1.70
C ALA A 182 8.80 8.32 0.83
N SER A 183 8.67 8.53 -0.47
CA SER A 183 9.77 8.35 -1.41
C SER A 183 11.00 9.10 -0.90
N ASP A 184 12.09 8.36 -0.72
CA ASP A 184 13.34 8.95 -0.25
C ASP A 184 13.95 9.79 -1.38
N ASN A 185 13.77 11.11 -1.32
CA ASN A 185 14.37 12.03 -2.29
C ASN A 185 15.90 12.13 -2.14
N SER A 186 16.54 11.41 -1.20
CA SER A 186 18.00 11.38 -1.09
C SER A 186 18.65 10.83 -2.37
N ARG A 187 18.03 9.84 -3.01
CA ARG A 187 18.39 9.38 -4.35
C ARG A 187 17.49 10.07 -5.37
N GLN A 188 18.10 10.91 -6.18
CA GLN A 188 17.41 11.64 -7.24
C GLN A 188 18.28 11.79 -8.48
N ALA A 189 17.64 11.90 -9.65
CA ALA A 189 18.29 12.23 -10.90
C ALA A 189 17.37 13.08 -11.78
N VAL A 190 17.97 14.10 -12.37
CA VAL A 190 17.28 15.03 -13.27
C VAL A 190 17.48 14.59 -14.72
N TYR A 191 16.40 14.58 -15.48
CA TYR A 191 16.37 14.30 -16.91
C TYR A 191 15.85 15.53 -17.65
N GLU A 192 16.76 16.20 -18.35
CA GLU A 192 16.44 17.27 -19.30
C GLU A 192 15.95 16.63 -20.61
N ALA A 193 14.80 17.09 -21.11
CA ALA A 193 14.16 16.62 -22.34
C ALA A 193 14.12 15.08 -22.47
N PRO A 194 13.44 14.34 -21.54
CA PRO A 194 13.38 12.89 -21.55
C PRO A 194 12.82 12.34 -22.87
N GLN A 195 13.37 11.22 -23.34
CA GLN A 195 13.02 10.63 -24.63
C GLN A 195 12.73 9.13 -24.53
N ILE A 196 11.88 8.64 -25.43
CA ILE A 196 11.64 7.22 -25.72
C ILE A 196 12.07 6.99 -27.17
N ASP A 197 13.07 6.13 -27.37
CA ASP A 197 13.62 5.79 -28.69
C ASP A 197 13.99 7.03 -29.53
N GLY A 198 14.63 8.02 -28.91
CA GLY A 198 15.09 9.25 -29.57
C GLY A 198 14.01 10.32 -29.82
N VAL A 199 12.77 10.09 -29.39
CA VAL A 199 11.65 11.05 -29.51
C VAL A 199 11.22 11.52 -28.13
N ALA A 200 10.84 12.80 -28.01
CA ALA A 200 10.41 13.37 -26.73
C ALA A 200 9.29 12.55 -26.09
N LEU A 201 9.39 12.33 -24.78
CA LEU A 201 8.37 11.63 -24.00
C LEU A 201 7.05 12.40 -24.05
N ASP A 202 5.98 11.71 -24.45
CA ASP A 202 4.63 12.24 -24.45
C ASP A 202 4.12 12.49 -23.02
N LEU A 203 3.28 13.52 -22.85
CA LEU A 203 2.63 13.81 -21.58
C LEU A 203 1.76 12.65 -21.08
N CYS A 204 1.18 11.85 -21.97
CA CYS A 204 0.25 10.78 -21.64
C CYS A 204 0.91 9.40 -21.63
N ARG A 205 0.60 8.61 -20.58
CA ARG A 205 1.13 7.25 -20.43
C ARG A 205 0.53 6.30 -21.46
N GLU A 206 -0.75 6.46 -21.74
CA GLU A 206 -1.50 5.84 -22.85
C GLU A 206 -2.14 6.94 -23.71
N TRP A 207 -2.64 6.60 -24.90
CA TRP A 207 -3.19 7.60 -25.83
C TRP A 207 -4.33 8.42 -25.21
N GLY A 208 -4.05 9.70 -24.92
CA GLY A 208 -4.99 10.63 -24.30
C GLY A 208 -5.44 10.26 -22.87
N GLN A 209 -4.73 9.36 -22.17
CA GLN A 209 -5.07 8.92 -20.82
C GLN A 209 -3.86 8.88 -19.89
N ASN A 210 -4.13 9.00 -18.58
CA ASN A 210 -3.13 8.97 -17.51
C ASN A 210 -1.95 9.91 -17.79
N CYS A 211 -2.26 11.20 -17.98
CA CYS A 211 -1.30 12.20 -18.41
C CYS A 211 -0.62 12.93 -17.23
N GLY A 212 0.59 13.44 -17.45
CA GLY A 212 1.40 14.10 -16.43
C GLY A 212 2.20 13.09 -15.60
N LYS A 213 1.96 13.10 -14.28
CA LYS A 213 2.69 12.26 -13.32
C LYS A 213 2.69 10.76 -13.68
N PRO A 214 1.58 10.13 -14.12
CA PRO A 214 1.62 8.70 -14.46
C PRO A 214 2.57 8.34 -15.62
N ALA A 215 2.76 9.23 -16.60
CA ALA A 215 3.72 9.03 -17.68
C ALA A 215 5.16 9.24 -17.18
N ALA A 216 5.37 10.31 -16.39
CA ALA A 216 6.66 10.62 -15.77
C ALA A 216 7.13 9.51 -14.80
N ASP A 217 6.23 8.98 -13.98
CA ASP A 217 6.51 7.88 -13.06
C ASP A 217 6.95 6.63 -13.82
N LEU A 218 6.27 6.29 -14.92
CA LEU A 218 6.67 5.14 -15.75
C LEU A 218 8.05 5.36 -16.38
N PHE A 219 8.38 6.58 -16.80
CA PHE A 219 9.72 6.92 -17.26
C PHE A 219 10.76 6.73 -16.16
N CYS A 220 10.54 7.30 -14.97
CA CYS A 220 11.44 7.17 -13.83
C CYS A 220 11.66 5.72 -13.40
N ARG A 221 10.60 4.90 -13.42
CA ARG A 221 10.67 3.46 -13.16
C ARG A 221 11.55 2.73 -14.16
N ARG A 222 11.51 3.10 -15.44
CA ARG A 222 12.44 2.56 -16.46
C ARG A 222 13.89 2.97 -16.22
N GLN A 223 14.12 4.09 -15.54
CA GLN A 223 15.45 4.53 -15.11
C GLN A 223 15.88 3.96 -13.74
N GLY A 224 15.07 3.11 -13.12
CA GLY A 224 15.38 2.50 -11.83
C GLY A 224 15.10 3.37 -10.60
N PHE A 225 14.27 4.40 -10.75
CA PHE A 225 13.76 5.25 -9.66
C PHE A 225 12.33 4.87 -9.30
N LEU A 226 11.90 5.22 -8.09
CA LEU A 226 10.56 4.89 -7.60
C LEU A 226 9.47 5.61 -8.39
N GLU A 227 9.63 6.92 -8.56
CA GLU A 227 8.64 7.80 -9.18
C GLU A 227 9.24 9.14 -9.67
N ALA A 228 8.44 9.95 -10.34
CA ALA A 228 8.74 11.36 -10.61
C ALA A 228 8.35 12.22 -9.41
N GLY A 229 9.31 12.93 -8.83
CA GLY A 229 9.06 13.91 -7.78
C GLY A 229 8.43 15.18 -8.35
N ASP A 230 9.02 15.70 -9.43
CA ASP A 230 8.57 16.89 -10.15
C ASP A 230 8.68 16.69 -11.66
N LEU A 231 7.84 17.39 -12.43
CA LEU A 231 7.91 17.43 -13.89
C LEU A 231 7.56 18.82 -14.46
N ARG A 232 8.04 19.10 -15.67
CA ARG A 232 7.62 20.26 -16.47
C ARG A 232 7.13 19.81 -17.83
N VAL A 233 6.16 20.56 -18.36
CA VAL A 233 5.46 20.24 -19.60
C VAL A 233 5.63 21.39 -20.58
N GLU A 234 5.95 21.06 -21.83
CA GLU A 234 5.88 21.97 -22.97
C GLU A 234 4.70 21.56 -23.84
N LYS A 235 3.81 22.52 -24.10
CA LYS A 235 2.57 22.28 -24.82
C LYS A 235 2.76 22.38 -26.33
N ASP A 236 1.91 21.69 -27.09
CA ASP A 236 1.80 21.82 -28.54
C ASP A 236 3.16 21.68 -29.27
N THR A 237 4.00 20.76 -28.80
CA THR A 237 5.39 20.57 -29.26
C THR A 237 5.62 19.14 -29.78
N PRO A 238 5.06 18.77 -30.95
CA PRO A 238 5.34 17.49 -31.60
C PRO A 238 6.78 17.42 -32.16
N PRO A 239 7.30 16.23 -32.50
CA PRO A 239 6.70 14.93 -32.24
C PRO A 239 6.95 14.44 -30.81
N THR A 240 6.00 13.69 -30.27
CA THR A 240 6.11 13.00 -28.98
C THR A 240 5.84 11.52 -29.12
N ARG A 241 6.33 10.72 -28.16
CA ARG A 241 6.15 9.26 -28.15
C ARG A 241 5.55 8.78 -26.84
N ILE A 242 4.46 8.03 -26.95
CA ILE A 242 3.77 7.42 -25.82
C ILE A 242 4.59 6.26 -25.29
N ILE A 243 4.87 6.29 -23.99
CA ILE A 243 5.81 5.39 -23.33
C ILE A 243 5.35 3.91 -23.30
N THR A 244 4.05 3.64 -23.24
CA THR A 244 3.51 2.26 -23.16
C THR A 244 3.42 1.57 -24.51
N SER A 245 2.98 2.28 -25.55
CA SER A 245 2.67 1.72 -26.87
C SER A 245 3.72 2.03 -27.93
N ASN A 246 4.69 2.91 -27.63
CA ASN A 246 5.61 3.51 -28.58
C ASN A 246 4.92 4.27 -29.75
N ALA A 247 3.63 4.56 -29.65
CA ALA A 247 2.90 5.31 -30.66
C ALA A 247 3.44 6.75 -30.76
N LEU A 248 3.56 7.25 -32.00
CA LEU A 248 4.04 8.59 -32.30
C LEU A 248 2.86 9.56 -32.41
N CYS A 249 2.95 10.71 -31.74
CA CYS A 249 2.01 11.81 -31.87
C CYS A 249 2.72 12.95 -32.62
N GLU A 250 2.24 13.24 -33.83
CA GLU A 250 2.80 14.29 -34.71
C GLU A 250 1.83 15.48 -34.89
N SER A 251 0.66 15.39 -34.28
CA SER A 251 -0.36 16.45 -34.31
C SER A 251 0.12 17.70 -33.58
N GLY A 252 -0.40 18.87 -33.97
CA GLY A 252 -0.03 20.14 -33.33
C GLY A 252 -0.34 20.22 -31.83
N GLY A 253 -1.26 19.39 -31.32
CA GLY A 253 -1.67 19.37 -29.91
C GLY A 253 -0.91 18.40 -29.01
N CYS A 254 0.22 17.84 -29.45
CA CYS A 254 0.98 16.88 -28.65
C CYS A 254 1.87 17.61 -27.64
N ASP A 255 1.64 17.35 -26.36
CA ASP A 255 2.42 17.94 -25.26
C ASP A 255 3.56 17.00 -24.87
N ARG A 256 4.76 17.53 -24.64
CA ARG A 256 5.92 16.76 -24.18
C ARG A 256 6.25 17.06 -22.73
N ILE A 257 6.78 16.05 -22.05
CA ILE A 257 7.45 16.27 -20.77
C ILE A 257 8.86 16.79 -21.08
N SER A 258 9.14 18.04 -20.75
CA SER A 258 10.41 18.71 -21.06
C SER A 258 11.47 18.52 -19.98
N TRP A 259 11.05 18.14 -18.78
CA TRP A 259 11.93 17.97 -17.63
C TRP A 259 11.31 17.04 -16.59
N ILE A 260 12.12 16.17 -15.98
CA ILE A 260 11.69 15.30 -14.87
C ILE A 260 12.79 15.22 -13.80
N ASN A 261 12.42 15.33 -12.52
CA ASN A 261 13.22 14.87 -11.41
C ASN A 261 12.71 13.50 -10.95
N CYS A 262 13.47 12.45 -11.20
CA CYS A 262 13.17 11.12 -10.71
C CYS A 262 13.74 10.95 -9.31
N VAL A 263 12.95 10.42 -8.38
CA VAL A 263 13.29 10.33 -6.96
C VAL A 263 13.00 8.93 -6.41
N GLY A 264 13.67 8.59 -5.31
CA GLY A 264 13.42 7.36 -4.56
C GLY A 264 14.07 6.13 -5.16
N ASP A 265 14.37 5.18 -4.27
CA ASP A 265 14.72 3.82 -4.64
C ASP A 265 13.47 2.98 -4.88
N LEU A 266 13.48 2.20 -5.96
CA LEU A 266 12.54 1.10 -6.14
C LEU A 266 12.79 0.06 -5.04
N GLN A 267 12.18 0.25 -3.86
CA GLN A 267 12.04 -0.83 -2.91
C GLN A 267 11.03 -1.84 -3.47
N GLN A 268 11.43 -2.61 -4.48
CA GLN A 268 10.60 -3.69 -4.99
C GLN A 268 10.41 -4.72 -3.87
N GLN A 269 9.25 -4.66 -3.23
CA GLN A 269 8.92 -5.63 -2.19
C GLN A 269 8.71 -6.97 -2.86
N VAL A 270 9.55 -7.96 -2.55
CA VAL A 270 9.34 -9.34 -2.95
C VAL A 270 8.76 -10.09 -1.76
N LEU A 271 7.47 -10.41 -1.84
CA LEU A 271 6.76 -11.19 -0.84
C LEU A 271 6.86 -12.67 -1.22
N GLN A 272 7.47 -13.46 -0.34
CA GLN A 272 7.66 -14.89 -0.53
C GLN A 272 6.59 -15.65 0.26
N LEU A 273 5.66 -16.27 -0.43
CA LEU A 273 4.60 -17.09 0.17
C LEU A 273 5.07 -18.54 0.21
N GLN A 274 4.88 -19.17 1.37
CA GLN A 274 5.20 -20.58 1.56
C GLN A 274 3.99 -21.42 1.14
N PRO A 275 4.10 -22.30 0.13
CA PRO A 275 3.06 -23.26 -0.17
C PRO A 275 2.76 -24.15 1.04
N GLU A 276 1.48 -24.34 1.33
CA GLU A 276 1.03 -25.34 2.29
C GLU A 276 1.18 -26.73 1.66
N SER A 277 2.05 -27.55 2.24
CA SER A 277 2.33 -28.89 1.72
C SER A 277 2.74 -29.86 2.81
N THR A 278 2.51 -31.14 2.54
CA THR A 278 2.98 -32.26 3.34
C THR A 278 4.10 -32.98 2.59
N ARG A 279 5.21 -33.27 3.29
CA ARG A 279 6.30 -34.08 2.75
C ARG A 279 5.97 -35.57 2.85
N VAL A 280 6.17 -36.29 1.75
CA VAL A 280 5.95 -37.74 1.66
C VAL A 280 7.18 -38.41 1.05
N ALA A 281 7.50 -39.61 1.53
CA ALA A 281 8.49 -40.48 0.93
C ALA A 281 7.79 -41.67 0.28
N GLN A 282 8.12 -41.97 -0.98
CA GLN A 282 7.60 -43.13 -1.69
C GLN A 282 8.74 -44.04 -2.13
N SER A 283 8.58 -45.34 -1.92
CA SER A 283 9.48 -46.37 -2.47
C SER A 283 8.73 -47.18 -3.52
N LEU A 284 9.42 -47.58 -4.57
CA LEU A 284 8.90 -48.47 -5.61
C LEU A 284 9.89 -49.60 -5.87
N GLU A 285 9.37 -50.71 -6.38
CA GLU A 285 10.14 -51.85 -6.84
C GLU A 285 9.68 -52.19 -8.26
N VAL A 286 10.63 -52.32 -9.18
CA VAL A 286 10.39 -52.64 -10.59
C VAL A 286 10.79 -54.08 -10.83
N VAL A 287 9.81 -54.91 -11.19
CA VAL A 287 10.00 -56.32 -11.47
C VAL A 287 9.40 -56.71 -12.81
N ASP A 288 10.00 -57.72 -13.43
CA ASP A 288 9.45 -58.37 -14.60
C ASP A 288 8.17 -59.12 -14.21
N ARG A 289 7.05 -58.82 -14.89
CA ARG A 289 5.72 -59.35 -14.54
C ARG A 289 5.62 -60.87 -14.66
N VAL A 290 6.43 -61.50 -15.53
CA VAL A 290 6.36 -62.93 -15.82
C VAL A 290 7.28 -63.71 -14.87
N THR A 291 8.51 -63.23 -14.72
CA THR A 291 9.56 -63.95 -13.98
C THR A 291 9.67 -63.51 -12.52
N GLY A 292 9.11 -62.35 -12.16
CA GLY A 292 9.24 -61.73 -10.84
C GLY A 292 10.65 -61.20 -10.53
N ARG A 293 11.57 -61.22 -11.50
CA ARG A 293 12.95 -60.75 -11.32
C ARG A 293 13.01 -59.23 -11.29
N ALA A 294 13.87 -58.69 -10.44
CA ALA A 294 14.16 -57.27 -10.38
C ALA A 294 14.71 -56.73 -11.72
N ILE A 295 14.21 -55.57 -12.14
CA ILE A 295 14.70 -54.85 -13.32
C ILE A 295 15.58 -53.69 -12.83
N ALA A 296 16.89 -53.83 -13.01
CA ALA A 296 17.87 -52.79 -12.69
C ALA A 296 17.97 -51.75 -13.82
N GLY A 297 18.21 -50.49 -13.47
CA GLY A 297 18.38 -49.42 -14.47
C GLY A 297 17.09 -48.92 -15.12
N ALA A 298 15.92 -49.36 -14.64
CA ALA A 298 14.64 -48.85 -15.11
C ALA A 298 14.46 -47.39 -14.65
N ARG A 299 14.15 -46.50 -15.60
CA ARG A 299 13.80 -45.11 -15.31
C ARG A 299 12.34 -45.05 -14.89
N VAL A 300 12.07 -44.46 -13.74
CA VAL A 300 10.73 -44.18 -13.25
C VAL A 300 10.51 -42.69 -13.17
N THR A 301 9.52 -42.20 -13.92
CA THR A 301 9.10 -40.80 -13.91
C THR A 301 7.73 -40.70 -13.24
N LEU A 302 7.68 -39.95 -12.15
CA LEU A 302 6.45 -39.56 -11.49
C LEU A 302 5.90 -38.30 -12.14
N ALA A 303 4.64 -38.32 -12.57
CA ALA A 303 3.98 -37.17 -13.17
C ALA A 303 2.51 -37.10 -12.77
N GLU A 304 1.95 -35.88 -12.65
CA GLU A 304 0.51 -35.71 -12.50
C GLU A 304 -0.24 -36.05 -13.79
N ASN A 305 0.36 -35.74 -14.94
CA ASN A 305 -0.27 -35.95 -16.25
C ASN A 305 0.76 -36.08 -17.38
N TRP A 306 1.40 -37.25 -17.47
CA TRP A 306 2.43 -37.55 -18.47
C TRP A 306 1.93 -37.28 -19.92
N PRO A 307 2.74 -36.64 -20.80
CA PRO A 307 4.15 -36.26 -20.63
C PRO A 307 4.41 -34.95 -19.88
N ASN A 308 3.36 -34.26 -19.46
CA ASN A 308 3.47 -32.99 -18.73
C ASN A 308 3.45 -33.23 -17.21
N GLY A 309 3.75 -32.17 -16.45
CA GLY A 309 3.61 -32.20 -15.00
C GLY A 309 4.49 -33.24 -14.32
N VAL A 310 5.71 -33.42 -14.81
CA VAL A 310 6.74 -34.25 -14.18
C VAL A 310 7.03 -33.71 -12.78
N ILE A 311 7.02 -34.59 -11.79
CA ILE A 311 7.27 -34.28 -10.37
C ILE A 311 8.70 -34.68 -10.02
N ALA A 312 9.07 -35.93 -10.32
CA ALA A 312 10.36 -36.48 -9.94
C ALA A 312 10.74 -37.66 -10.85
N GLU A 313 12.04 -37.93 -10.93
CA GLU A 313 12.59 -39.06 -11.65
C GLU A 313 13.58 -39.82 -10.77
N ALA A 314 13.60 -41.14 -10.88
CA ALA A 314 14.58 -41.99 -10.23
C ALA A 314 14.88 -43.21 -11.11
N VAL A 315 16.00 -43.87 -10.84
CA VAL A 315 16.43 -45.08 -11.55
C VAL A 315 16.51 -46.23 -10.54
N SER A 316 16.03 -47.41 -10.93
CA SER A 316 16.08 -48.60 -10.06
C SER A 316 17.51 -49.13 -9.87
N ASP A 317 17.81 -49.55 -8.64
CA ASP A 317 19.08 -50.18 -8.28
C ASP A 317 19.17 -51.64 -8.78
N SER A 318 20.25 -52.35 -8.43
CA SER A 318 20.45 -53.76 -8.81
C SER A 318 19.39 -54.72 -8.26
N ALA A 319 18.66 -54.32 -7.22
CA ALA A 319 17.54 -55.06 -6.66
C ALA A 319 16.19 -54.56 -7.19
N GLY A 320 16.18 -53.70 -8.22
CA GLY A 320 14.96 -53.15 -8.81
C GLY A 320 14.30 -52.07 -7.96
N ARG A 321 14.92 -51.62 -6.87
CA ARG A 321 14.33 -50.69 -5.90
C ARG A 321 14.72 -49.25 -6.21
N LEU A 322 13.81 -48.33 -5.93
CA LEU A 322 14.06 -46.89 -6.00
C LEU A 322 13.25 -46.12 -4.95
N ARG A 323 13.66 -44.89 -4.66
CA ARG A 323 13.04 -44.02 -3.66
C ARG A 323 12.88 -42.59 -4.14
N PHE A 324 11.78 -41.99 -3.73
CA PHE A 324 11.47 -40.58 -3.82
C PHE A 324 11.33 -40.03 -2.39
N PRO A 325 12.40 -39.51 -1.76
CA PRO A 325 12.40 -39.19 -0.32
C PRO A 325 11.74 -37.86 0.02
N ALA A 326 11.45 -37.01 -0.96
CA ALA A 326 11.12 -35.60 -0.76
C ALA A 326 9.95 -35.14 -1.65
N LEU A 327 8.95 -36.00 -1.87
CA LEU A 327 7.75 -35.58 -2.58
C LEU A 327 6.94 -34.62 -1.71
N GLN A 328 6.32 -33.62 -2.33
CA GLN A 328 5.41 -32.70 -1.66
C GLN A 328 4.01 -32.84 -2.23
N ILE A 329 3.02 -32.83 -1.35
CA ILE A 329 1.59 -32.89 -1.68
C ILE A 329 0.88 -31.70 -1.04
N GLY A 330 0.04 -31.01 -1.79
CA GLY A 330 -0.66 -29.81 -1.35
C GLY A 330 -1.51 -29.19 -2.44
N ASP A 331 -2.30 -28.18 -2.09
CA ASP A 331 -3.24 -27.54 -3.04
C ASP A 331 -2.56 -26.55 -4.00
N ALA A 332 -1.42 -25.99 -3.61
CA ALA A 332 -0.57 -25.25 -4.54
C ALA A 332 0.13 -26.23 -5.50
N ASN A 333 0.24 -25.87 -6.78
CA ASN A 333 0.96 -26.65 -7.79
C ASN A 333 1.86 -25.74 -8.63
N PRO A 334 2.90 -25.13 -8.02
CA PRO A 334 3.83 -24.30 -8.75
C PRO A 334 4.74 -25.17 -9.63
N LEU A 335 4.97 -24.69 -10.85
CA LEU A 335 6.00 -25.24 -11.73
C LEU A 335 7.31 -24.52 -11.47
N ASP A 336 8.44 -25.23 -11.49
CA ASP A 336 9.74 -24.59 -11.50
C ASP A 336 10.12 -24.06 -12.90
N GLY A 337 11.30 -23.43 -13.03
CA GLY A 337 11.80 -22.93 -14.32
C GLY A 337 12.03 -24.02 -15.38
N ALA A 338 12.03 -25.30 -15.01
CA ALA A 338 12.10 -26.44 -15.93
C ALA A 338 10.72 -27.05 -16.24
N GLY A 339 9.63 -26.44 -15.75
CA GLY A 339 8.27 -26.92 -15.94
C GLY A 339 7.89 -28.13 -15.06
N ARG A 340 8.67 -28.42 -14.01
CA ARG A 340 8.39 -29.53 -13.08
C ARG A 340 7.47 -29.10 -11.96
N VAL A 341 6.53 -29.98 -11.63
CA VAL A 341 5.61 -29.82 -10.50
C VAL A 341 6.38 -30.00 -9.20
N GLN A 342 6.44 -28.94 -8.39
CA GLN A 342 7.08 -29.01 -7.08
C GLN A 342 6.17 -29.64 -6.02
N ILE A 343 4.85 -29.41 -6.14
CA ILE A 343 3.84 -29.87 -5.18
C ILE A 343 2.69 -30.48 -5.96
N SER A 344 2.43 -31.76 -5.70
CA SER A 344 1.35 -32.48 -6.37
C SER A 344 0.01 -32.24 -5.67
N ARG A 345 -1.04 -31.93 -6.44
CA ARG A 345 -2.43 -31.75 -6.01
C ARG A 345 -3.24 -33.05 -6.02
N ARG A 346 -2.77 -34.07 -6.75
CA ARG A 346 -3.59 -35.22 -7.15
C ARG A 346 -2.81 -36.53 -7.06
N ARG A 347 -3.49 -37.62 -7.44
CA ARG A 347 -2.85 -38.92 -7.67
C ARG A 347 -1.73 -38.78 -8.70
N VAL A 348 -0.58 -39.34 -8.36
CA VAL A 348 0.61 -39.37 -9.20
C VAL A 348 0.61 -40.63 -10.07
N THR A 349 0.95 -40.49 -11.35
CA THR A 349 1.18 -41.61 -12.26
C THR A 349 2.68 -41.92 -12.29
N ALA A 350 3.04 -43.20 -12.18
CA ALA A 350 4.41 -43.66 -12.40
C ALA A 350 4.52 -44.26 -13.80
N ARG A 351 5.37 -43.66 -14.64
CA ARG A 351 5.79 -44.24 -15.91
C ARG A 351 7.11 -44.95 -15.71
N VAL A 352 7.22 -46.18 -16.17
CA VAL A 352 8.42 -47.00 -16.05
C VAL A 352 8.94 -47.29 -17.45
N GLU A 353 10.21 -47.01 -17.69
CA GLU A 353 10.90 -47.28 -18.95
C GLU A 353 12.16 -48.09 -18.69
N ALA A 354 12.32 -49.23 -19.38
CA ALA A 354 13.47 -50.10 -19.24
C ALA A 354 13.89 -50.66 -20.60
N THR A 355 15.18 -50.91 -20.80
CA THR A 355 15.69 -51.47 -22.06
C THR A 355 15.14 -52.87 -22.28
N ASN A 356 14.65 -53.17 -23.49
CA ASN A 356 14.00 -54.42 -23.87
C ASN A 356 12.63 -54.68 -23.21
N TYR A 357 11.97 -53.63 -22.71
CA TYR A 357 10.59 -53.66 -22.23
C TYR A 357 9.79 -52.59 -23.00
N GLU A 358 8.59 -52.95 -23.46
CA GLU A 358 7.63 -52.03 -24.12
C GLU A 358 6.67 -51.37 -23.13
#